data_AF-A0A956T0Q4-F1
#
_entry.id   AF-A0A956T0Q4-F1
#
_cell.length_a   1.000
_cell.length_b   1.000
_cell.length_c   1.000
_cell.angle_alpha   90.00
_cell.angle_beta   90.00
_cell.angle_gamma   90.00
#
_symmetry.space_group_name_H-M   'P 1'
#
loop_
_entity.id
_entity.type
_entity.pdbx_description
1 polymer ?
#
loop_
_entity_poly.entity_id
_entity_poly.type
_entity_poly.pdbx_seq_one_letter_code
_entity_poly.pdbx_strand_id
1 'polypeptide(L)'
;MPVDLNDDYFRLLKGNLWLKPGGFVELDLYLDQGDPVGLFAFTPSQIGTVPSEEGRRFLELGTDSRLSFRRTRLSLDAYTPRPAVWQGTRFYMEADFFGKDGAPRLRHAYVELPYLVLGRTNSAFRDTDAEPETVDANGPNARFGSRQQGVRVIVPIGGDYRF
;
A
#
# COMPACT_ATOMS: atom_id res chain seq x y z
N MET A 1 -12.49 -13.76 -3.31
CA MET A 1 -13.75 -13.62 -4.09
C MET A 1 -13.41 -13.81 -5.56
N PRO A 2 -14.30 -14.30 -6.44
CA PRO A 2 -14.20 -13.89 -7.84
C PRO A 2 -14.16 -12.35 -7.79
N VAL A 3 -13.15 -11.72 -8.38
CA VAL A 3 -13.14 -10.27 -8.50
C VAL A 3 -14.50 -9.90 -9.11
N ASP A 4 -15.25 -8.98 -8.50
CA ASP A 4 -16.47 -8.48 -9.11
C ASP A 4 -16.04 -7.63 -10.32
N LEU A 5 -16.12 -8.25 -11.50
CA LEU A 5 -15.36 -7.88 -12.70
C LEU A 5 -16.17 -7.02 -13.69
N ASN A 6 -17.39 -6.62 -13.32
CA ASN A 6 -18.33 -6.22 -14.35
C ASN A 6 -18.23 -4.77 -14.83
N ASP A 7 -17.81 -3.79 -14.02
CA ASP A 7 -17.90 -2.37 -14.43
C ASP A 7 -16.60 -1.54 -14.46
N ASP A 8 -15.50 -2.01 -13.87
CA ASP A 8 -14.31 -1.16 -13.68
C ASP A 8 -13.12 -1.41 -14.63
N TYR A 9 -13.17 -2.44 -15.49
CA TYR A 9 -12.03 -2.83 -16.33
C TYR A 9 -12.20 -2.42 -17.80
N PHE A 10 -11.16 -1.78 -18.36
CA PHE A 10 -10.99 -1.63 -19.80
C PHE A 10 -10.64 -2.99 -20.41
N ARG A 11 -11.53 -3.50 -21.28
CA ARG A 11 -11.32 -4.77 -21.98
C ARG A 11 -10.55 -4.53 -23.29
N LEU A 12 -9.30 -4.96 -23.32
CA LEU A 12 -8.39 -4.91 -24.46
C LEU A 12 -8.23 -6.29 -25.09
N LEU A 13 -7.61 -6.33 -26.27
CA LEU A 13 -7.28 -7.57 -26.99
C LEU A 13 -8.48 -8.51 -27.15
N LYS A 14 -9.65 -7.96 -27.54
CA LYS A 14 -10.92 -8.69 -27.66
C LYS A 14 -11.38 -9.38 -26.36
N GLY A 15 -11.03 -8.79 -25.22
CA GLY A 15 -11.39 -9.32 -23.89
C GLY A 15 -10.39 -10.30 -23.30
N ASN A 16 -9.22 -10.48 -23.92
CA ASN A 16 -8.14 -11.32 -23.36
C ASN A 16 -7.26 -10.58 -22.35
N LEU A 17 -7.38 -9.26 -22.24
CA LEU A 17 -6.67 -8.45 -21.27
C LEU A 17 -7.60 -7.40 -20.71
N TRP A 18 -7.76 -7.38 -19.39
CA TRP A 18 -8.60 -6.42 -18.67
C TRP A 18 -7.67 -5.53 -17.88
N LEU A 19 -7.73 -4.22 -18.07
CA LEU A 19 -6.89 -3.25 -17.37
C LEU A 19 -7.74 -2.31 -16.52
N LYS A 20 -7.30 -2.07 -15.29
CA LYS A 20 -7.89 -1.09 -14.37
C LYS A 20 -6.77 -0.21 -13.79
N PRO A 21 -6.58 1.02 -14.33
CA PRO A 21 -5.81 2.02 -13.62
C PRO A 21 -6.56 2.44 -12.36
N GLY A 22 -5.83 2.79 -11.31
CA GLY A 22 -6.40 3.22 -10.05
C GLY A 22 -5.42 4.03 -9.22
N GLY A 23 -5.77 4.24 -7.95
CA GLY A 23 -5.04 5.10 -7.04
C GLY A 23 -5.83 6.38 -6.75
N PHE A 24 -5.13 7.36 -6.19
CA PHE A 24 -5.71 8.64 -5.74
C PHE A 24 -4.62 9.70 -5.59
N VAL A 25 -5.04 10.96 -5.63
CA VAL A 25 -4.19 12.11 -5.27
C VAL A 25 -4.62 12.60 -3.90
N GLU A 26 -3.65 12.80 -3.00
CA GLU A 26 -3.92 13.24 -1.63
C GLU A 26 -2.97 14.36 -1.24
N LEU A 27 -3.54 15.38 -0.58
CA LEU A 27 -2.82 16.48 0.02
C LEU A 27 -2.94 16.37 1.53
N ASP A 28 -1.79 16.23 2.19
CA ASP A 28 -1.68 16.18 3.64
C ASP A 28 -1.19 17.52 4.19
N LEU A 29 -1.83 18.00 5.25
CA LEU A 29 -1.34 19.10 6.08
C LEU A 29 -1.00 18.55 7.47
N TYR A 30 0.27 18.64 7.84
CA TYR A 30 0.77 18.29 9.17
C TYR A 30 0.95 19.59 9.96
N LEU A 31 0.37 19.65 11.15
CA LEU A 31 0.59 20.72 12.12
C LEU A 31 1.28 20.10 13.33
N ASP A 32 2.49 20.57 13.61
CA ASP A 32 3.38 20.03 14.63
C ASP A 32 3.73 21.15 15.61
N GLN A 33 3.56 20.93 16.91
CA GLN A 33 3.76 21.95 17.94
C GLN A 33 5.09 21.77 18.71
N GLY A 34 6.10 21.19 18.06
CA GLY A 34 7.49 21.22 18.54
C GLY A 34 8.05 19.90 19.05
N ASP A 35 7.50 18.75 18.61
CA ASP A 35 8.06 17.44 18.92
C ASP A 35 8.66 16.77 17.67
N PRO A 36 9.72 15.95 17.79
CA PRO A 36 10.30 15.25 16.65
C PRO A 36 9.41 14.09 16.21
N VAL A 37 8.31 14.38 15.53
CA VAL A 37 7.51 13.41 14.79
C VAL A 37 8.03 13.34 13.35
N GLY A 38 7.96 12.16 12.73
CA GLY A 38 8.53 11.92 11.39
C GLY A 38 8.11 12.97 10.34
N LEU A 39 9.02 13.29 9.41
CA LEU A 39 8.86 14.40 8.43
C LEU A 39 7.52 14.40 7.65
N PHE A 40 6.95 13.23 7.38
CA PHE A 40 5.73 13.07 6.56
C PHE A 40 4.77 12.02 7.10
N ALA A 41 4.85 11.71 8.40
CA ALA A 41 3.94 10.80 9.10
C ALA A 41 4.15 10.95 10.61
N PHE A 42 3.07 10.89 11.40
CA PHE A 42 3.21 10.93 12.86
C PHE A 42 3.84 9.64 13.34
N THR A 43 5.00 9.70 13.99
CA THR A 43 5.67 8.51 14.52
C THR A 43 5.55 8.53 16.04
N PRO A 44 4.51 7.92 16.65
CA PRO A 44 4.28 8.06 18.09
C PRO A 44 5.44 7.52 18.94
N SER A 45 6.20 6.55 18.43
CA SER A 45 7.38 6.00 19.11
C SER A 45 8.55 6.97 19.20
N GLN A 46 8.54 8.09 18.47
CA GLN A 46 9.60 9.11 18.52
C GLN A 46 9.28 10.25 19.50
N ILE A 47 8.05 10.33 20.01
CA ILE A 47 7.63 11.34 20.99
C ILE A 47 8.45 11.17 22.29
N GLY A 48 9.17 12.22 22.69
CA GLY A 48 10.00 12.20 23.91
C GLY A 48 11.34 11.46 23.79
N THR A 49 11.75 11.04 22.58
CA THR A 49 13.08 10.45 22.34
C THR A 49 14.10 11.52 21.92
N VAL A 50 15.41 11.24 22.08
CA VAL A 50 16.45 12.13 21.57
C VAL A 50 16.25 12.27 20.05
N PRO A 51 16.03 13.47 19.51
CA PRO A 51 15.74 13.63 18.10
C PRO A 51 16.89 13.12 17.24
N SER A 52 16.57 12.58 16.05
CA SER A 52 17.56 12.44 14.98
C SER A 52 18.20 13.80 14.66
N GLU A 53 19.33 13.84 13.95
CA GLU A 53 19.92 15.13 13.52
C GLU A 53 18.92 16.02 12.77
N GLU A 54 18.03 15.42 11.98
CA GLU A 54 16.89 16.13 11.35
C GLU A 54 15.90 16.66 12.40
N GLY A 55 15.52 15.84 13.39
CA GLY A 55 14.62 16.24 14.49
C GLY A 55 15.18 17.31 15.43
N ARG A 56 16.53 17.40 15.58
CA ARG A 56 17.18 18.44 16.40
C ARG A 56 17.00 19.83 15.79
N ARG A 57 17.01 19.92 14.46
CA ARG A 57 16.75 21.15 13.73
C ARG A 57 15.31 21.63 13.91
N PHE A 58 14.37 20.72 14.18
CA PHE A 58 12.96 21.04 14.42
C PHE A 58 12.65 21.44 15.87
N LEU A 59 13.37 20.91 16.87
CA LEU A 59 13.26 21.39 18.25
C LEU A 59 13.62 22.89 18.40
N GLU A 60 14.51 23.40 17.54
CA GLU A 60 14.86 24.83 17.51
C GLU A 60 13.84 25.70 16.74
N LEU A 61 12.97 25.09 15.91
CA LEU A 61 12.04 25.82 15.02
C LEU A 61 10.65 26.07 15.65
N GLY A 62 10.28 25.38 16.73
CA GLY A 62 8.97 25.53 17.37
C GLY A 62 7.83 24.90 16.56
N THR A 63 6.67 25.56 16.52
CA THR A 63 5.51 25.09 15.74
C THR A 63 5.84 25.04 14.24
N ASP A 64 5.67 23.88 13.62
CA ASP A 64 5.91 23.66 12.19
C ASP A 64 4.63 23.24 11.47
N SER A 65 4.52 23.59 10.18
CA SER A 65 3.42 23.19 9.31
C SER A 65 3.98 22.66 8.00
N ARG A 66 3.51 21.49 7.57
CA ARG A 66 4.06 20.81 6.39
C ARG A 66 2.94 20.41 5.45
N LEU A 67 3.13 20.71 4.17
CA LEU A 67 2.25 20.26 3.10
C LEU A 67 2.95 19.15 2.31
N SER A 68 2.23 18.07 2.01
CA SER A 68 2.80 16.92 1.32
C SER A 68 1.81 16.27 0.37
N PHE A 69 2.29 15.87 -0.80
CA PHE A 69 1.56 15.02 -1.74
C PHE A 69 2.05 13.56 -1.71
N ARG A 70 2.91 13.21 -0.76
CA ARG A 70 3.64 11.92 -0.78
C ARG A 70 2.74 10.69 -0.69
N ARG A 71 1.53 10.86 -0.13
CA ARG A 71 0.53 9.79 -0.02
C ARG A 71 -0.22 9.52 -1.30
N THR A 72 -0.11 10.40 -2.31
CA THR A 72 -0.58 10.14 -3.67
C THR A 72 -0.13 8.77 -4.12
N ARG A 73 -1.08 8.02 -4.69
CA ARG A 73 -0.91 6.62 -5.02
C ARG A 73 -1.35 6.37 -6.44
N LEU A 74 -0.58 5.53 -7.13
CA LEU A 74 -0.89 5.08 -8.48
C LEU A 74 -0.90 3.56 -8.47
N SER A 75 -1.91 2.96 -9.07
CA SER A 75 -2.01 1.51 -9.22
C SER A 75 -2.41 1.11 -10.63
N LEU A 76 -1.94 -0.05 -11.06
CA LEU A 76 -2.38 -0.71 -12.27
C LEU A 76 -2.69 -2.17 -11.95
N ASP A 77 -3.93 -2.57 -12.25
CA ASP A 77 -4.38 -3.95 -12.17
C ASP A 77 -4.65 -4.47 -13.58
N ALA A 78 -4.01 -5.59 -13.92
CA ALA A 78 -4.15 -6.24 -15.21
C ALA A 78 -4.56 -7.69 -15.01
N TYR A 79 -5.66 -8.10 -15.65
CA TYR A 79 -6.21 -9.44 -15.53
C TYR A 79 -6.33 -10.11 -16.90
N THR A 80 -5.83 -11.32 -17.01
CA THR A 80 -5.96 -12.17 -18.20
C THR A 80 -6.85 -13.35 -17.84
N PRO A 81 -8.10 -13.39 -18.32
CA PRO A 81 -8.98 -14.53 -18.07
C PRO A 81 -8.46 -15.81 -18.75
N ARG A 82 -8.65 -16.97 -18.11
CA ARG A 82 -8.36 -18.30 -18.68
C ARG A 82 -9.52 -19.27 -18.42
N PRO A 83 -9.64 -20.36 -19.20
CA PRO A 83 -10.65 -21.39 -18.97
C PRO A 83 -10.59 -22.00 -17.56
N ALA A 84 -11.76 -22.47 -17.09
CA ALA A 84 -12.14 -22.70 -15.70
C ALA A 84 -11.13 -23.42 -14.78
N VAL A 85 -10.29 -24.33 -15.28
CA VAL A 85 -9.37 -25.12 -14.45
C VAL A 85 -8.24 -24.27 -13.87
N TRP A 86 -7.80 -23.23 -14.59
CA TRP A 86 -6.62 -22.45 -14.21
C TRP A 86 -6.94 -21.11 -13.58
N GLN A 87 -8.22 -20.68 -13.57
CA GLN A 87 -8.68 -19.31 -13.28
C GLN A 87 -7.78 -18.24 -13.96
N GLY A 88 -8.10 -16.95 -13.93
CA GLY A 88 -7.27 -15.97 -14.65
C GLY A 88 -5.88 -15.75 -14.01
N THR A 89 -5.02 -15.04 -14.72
CA THR A 89 -3.77 -14.49 -14.16
C THR A 89 -3.98 -13.01 -13.87
N ARG A 90 -3.64 -12.55 -12.67
CA ARG A 90 -3.68 -11.13 -12.29
C ARG A 90 -2.26 -10.60 -12.12
N PHE A 91 -1.98 -9.42 -12.63
CA PHE A 91 -0.78 -8.65 -12.38
C PHE A 91 -1.18 -7.36 -11.69
N TYR A 92 -0.57 -7.05 -10.56
CA TYR A 92 -0.87 -5.85 -9.81
C TYR A 92 0.40 -5.09 -9.47
N MET A 93 0.39 -3.79 -9.76
CA MET A 93 1.47 -2.87 -9.43
C MET A 93 0.89 -1.64 -8.73
N GLU A 94 1.54 -1.21 -7.65
CA GLU A 94 1.15 -0.02 -6.87
C GLU A 94 2.40 0.73 -6.41
N ALA A 95 2.40 2.05 -6.54
CA ALA A 95 3.46 2.95 -6.07
C ALA A 95 2.90 4.15 -5.30
N ASP A 96 3.70 4.66 -4.35
CA ASP A 96 3.50 5.94 -3.66
C ASP A 96 4.73 6.85 -3.78
N PHE A 97 4.70 8.06 -3.25
CA PHE A 97 5.83 9.01 -3.31
C PHE A 97 6.55 9.15 -1.96
N PHE A 98 6.51 8.10 -1.12
CA PHE A 98 7.26 8.02 0.13
C PHE A 98 8.70 7.52 -0.06
N GLY A 99 9.21 7.48 -1.29
CA GLY A 99 10.63 7.27 -1.54
C GLY A 99 11.48 8.44 -1.08
N LYS A 100 12.79 8.23 -1.10
CA LYS A 100 13.78 9.28 -0.81
C LYS A 100 13.50 10.51 -1.68
N ASP A 101 13.48 11.69 -1.05
CA ASP A 101 13.24 12.99 -1.71
C ASP A 101 11.94 13.10 -2.52
N GLY A 102 10.96 12.24 -2.27
CA GLY A 102 9.67 12.25 -2.98
C GLY A 102 9.66 11.34 -4.20
N ALA A 103 10.70 10.52 -4.37
CA ALA A 103 10.76 9.54 -5.44
C ALA A 103 9.61 8.52 -5.33
N PRO A 104 9.10 8.00 -6.46
CA PRO A 104 8.20 6.86 -6.48
C PRO A 104 8.82 5.66 -5.75
N ARG A 105 8.06 5.08 -4.83
CA ARG A 105 8.40 3.89 -4.07
C ARG A 105 7.40 2.79 -4.36
N LEU A 106 7.93 1.62 -4.68
CA LEU A 106 7.12 0.44 -5.00
C LEU A 106 6.47 -0.15 -3.74
N ARG A 107 5.13 -0.20 -3.73
CA ARG A 107 4.33 -0.81 -2.67
C ARG A 107 4.04 -2.25 -3.01
N HIS A 108 3.31 -2.48 -4.09
CA HIS A 108 2.95 -3.80 -4.59
C HIS A 108 3.50 -4.01 -6.00
N ALA A 109 4.00 -5.21 -6.27
CA ALA A 109 4.37 -5.67 -7.60
C ALA A 109 4.34 -7.19 -7.57
N TYR A 110 3.20 -7.77 -7.95
CA TYR A 110 3.01 -9.20 -7.85
C TYR A 110 2.14 -9.75 -8.98
N VAL A 111 2.23 -11.06 -9.15
CA VAL A 111 1.39 -11.87 -10.03
C VAL A 111 0.59 -12.84 -9.17
N GLU A 112 -0.71 -12.94 -9.40
CA GLU A 112 -1.59 -13.94 -8.80
C GLU A 112 -2.02 -14.96 -9.84
N LEU A 113 -1.83 -16.22 -9.47
CA LEU A 113 -2.38 -17.42 -10.05
C LEU A 113 -3.29 -18.04 -8.97
N PRO A 114 -4.22 -18.98 -9.29
CA PRO A 114 -5.24 -19.45 -8.34
C PRO A 114 -4.74 -19.82 -6.96
N TYR A 115 -3.57 -20.45 -6.89
CA TYR A 115 -3.00 -20.99 -5.66
C TYR A 115 -1.63 -20.41 -5.34
N LEU A 116 -1.20 -19.38 -6.08
CA LEU A 116 0.18 -18.89 -6.00
C LEU A 116 0.23 -17.37 -6.22
N VAL A 117 0.90 -16.68 -5.31
CA VAL A 117 1.25 -15.26 -5.46
C VAL A 117 2.76 -15.12 -5.46
N LEU A 118 3.28 -14.43 -6.46
CA LEU A 118 4.72 -14.20 -6.66
C LEU A 118 4.99 -12.71 -6.73
N GLY A 119 5.91 -12.21 -5.91
CA GLY A 119 6.39 -10.83 -5.98
C GLY A 119 6.36 -10.10 -4.65
N ARG A 120 6.30 -8.78 -4.70
CA ARG A 120 6.25 -7.89 -3.54
C ARG A 120 4.80 -7.61 -3.15
N THR A 121 4.37 -8.14 -2.01
CA THR A 121 3.03 -7.86 -1.47
C THR A 121 3.00 -7.93 0.06
N ASN A 122 1.84 -7.71 0.67
CA ASN A 122 1.64 -7.82 2.11
C ASN A 122 2.10 -9.20 2.63
N SER A 123 2.72 -9.23 3.81
CA SER A 123 3.01 -10.48 4.50
C SER A 123 1.74 -11.31 4.75
N ALA A 124 1.86 -12.63 4.78
CA ALA A 124 0.75 -13.52 5.16
C ALA A 124 0.30 -13.32 6.62
N PHE A 125 1.11 -12.67 7.46
CA PHE A 125 0.77 -12.29 8.83
C PHE A 125 0.05 -10.93 8.92
N ARG A 126 -0.22 -10.27 7.79
CA ARG A 126 -0.94 -9.00 7.78
C ARG A 126 -2.42 -9.26 7.49
N ASP A 127 -3.25 -8.73 8.37
CA ASP A 127 -4.70 -8.64 8.20
C ASP A 127 -5.04 -7.16 7.96
N THR A 128 -5.50 -6.83 6.76
CA THR A 128 -5.86 -5.45 6.40
C THR A 128 -7.25 -5.05 6.88
N ASP A 129 -8.13 -6.01 7.14
CA ASP A 129 -9.50 -5.74 7.60
C ASP A 129 -9.54 -5.47 9.11
N ALA A 130 -8.53 -5.96 9.84
CA ALA A 130 -8.34 -5.66 11.26
C ALA A 130 -7.74 -4.27 11.54
N GLU A 131 -7.21 -3.57 10.52
CA GLU A 131 -6.61 -2.25 10.68
C GLU A 131 -7.72 -1.16 10.70
N PRO A 132 -7.84 -0.34 11.77
CA PRO A 132 -8.76 0.80 11.73
C PRO A 132 -8.32 1.83 10.68
N GLU A 133 -9.28 2.54 10.10
CA GLU A 133 -9.00 3.64 9.19
C GLU A 133 -8.31 4.79 9.94
N THR A 134 -7.17 5.24 9.43
CA THR A 134 -6.41 6.34 10.01
C THR A 134 -6.04 7.39 8.97
N VAL A 135 -6.24 8.66 9.33
CA VAL A 135 -5.80 9.80 8.51
C VAL A 135 -4.27 9.87 8.46
N ASP A 136 -3.56 9.43 9.50
CA ASP A 136 -2.10 9.44 9.50
C ASP A 136 -1.49 8.38 8.57
N ALA A 137 -0.46 8.76 7.82
CA ALA A 137 0.26 7.90 6.88
C ALA A 137 1.03 6.77 7.56
N ASN A 138 1.46 6.97 8.80
CA ASN A 138 2.12 5.92 9.58
C ASN A 138 1.18 4.83 10.04
N GLY A 139 -0.14 5.06 10.02
CA GLY A 139 -1.15 4.09 10.42
C GLY A 139 -1.25 3.91 11.94
N PRO A 140 -2.15 3.03 12.40
CA PRO A 140 -2.29 2.74 13.82
C PRO A 140 -1.02 2.12 14.40
N ASN A 141 -0.76 2.41 15.68
CA ASN A 141 0.34 1.78 16.42
C ASN A 141 0.18 0.25 16.43
N ALA A 142 1.32 -0.45 16.44
CA ALA A 142 1.40 -1.91 16.42
C ALA A 142 0.82 -2.61 15.17
N ARG A 143 0.56 -1.87 14.08
CA ARG A 143 0.20 -2.52 12.80
C ARG A 143 1.37 -3.33 12.22
N PHE A 144 1.06 -4.49 11.67
CA PHE A 144 2.03 -5.30 10.91
C PHE A 144 2.08 -4.85 9.44
N GLY A 145 2.83 -3.79 9.18
CA GLY A 145 2.87 -3.12 7.87
C GLY A 145 3.78 -3.73 6.80
N SER A 146 4.47 -4.85 7.08
CA SER A 146 5.55 -5.34 6.21
C SER A 146 5.04 -5.84 4.86
N ARG A 147 5.67 -5.33 3.79
CA ARG A 147 5.53 -5.82 2.42
C ARG A 147 6.84 -6.45 2.02
N GLN A 148 6.80 -7.73 1.67
CA GLN A 148 7.99 -8.51 1.37
C GLN A 148 7.93 -9.08 -0.03
N GLN A 149 9.12 -9.25 -0.62
CA GLN A 149 9.28 -10.03 -1.83
C GLN A 149 9.21 -11.50 -1.43
N GLY A 150 8.39 -12.29 -2.12
CA GLY A 150 8.28 -13.70 -1.79
C GLY A 150 7.33 -14.47 -2.67
N VAL A 151 7.12 -15.72 -2.23
CA VAL A 151 6.21 -16.69 -2.83
C VAL A 151 5.19 -17.06 -1.76
N ARG A 152 3.90 -16.97 -2.08
CA ARG A 152 2.80 -17.37 -1.19
C ARG A 152 1.96 -18.43 -1.88
N VAL A 153 1.82 -19.58 -1.23
CA VAL A 153 0.92 -20.66 -1.66
C VAL A 153 -0.40 -20.52 -0.92
N ILE A 154 -1.50 -20.56 -1.65
CA ILE A 154 -2.86 -20.52 -1.10
C ILE A 154 -3.38 -21.96 -1.12
N VAL A 155 -3.59 -22.51 0.07
CA VAL A 155 -4.18 -23.85 0.24
C VAL A 155 -5.67 -23.67 0.54
N PRO A 156 -6.57 -23.99 -0.40
CA PRO A 156 -7.99 -24.00 -0.10
C PRO A 156 -8.26 -25.17 0.84
N ILE A 157 -8.58 -24.86 2.09
CA ILE A 157 -9.33 -25.77 2.98
C ILE A 157 -10.83 -25.52 2.63
N GLY A 158 -11.85 -26.06 3.29
CA GLY A 158 -13.27 -25.92 2.85
C GLY A 158 -13.74 -24.53 2.34
N GLY A 159 -14.80 -24.52 1.52
CA GLY A 159 -15.23 -23.35 0.73
C GLY A 159 -15.29 -22.02 1.50
N ASP A 160 -14.66 -21.00 0.90
CA ASP A 160 -14.59 -19.58 1.27
C ASP A 160 -13.58 -19.16 2.35
N TYR A 161 -12.44 -18.61 1.91
CA TYR A 161 -11.57 -17.73 2.71
C TYR A 161 -11.33 -16.40 1.98
N ARG A 162 -11.38 -15.30 2.74
CA ARG A 162 -11.01 -13.94 2.33
C ARG A 162 -9.71 -13.55 3.05
N PHE A 163 -8.81 -12.89 2.33
CA PHE A 163 -7.72 -12.06 2.86
C PHE A 163 -7.99 -10.63 2.40
#